data_AF-A0A3A8MZ63-F1
#
_entry.id   AF-A0A3A8MZ63-F1
#
_cell.length_a   1.000
_cell.length_b   1.000
_cell.length_c   1.000
_cell.angle_alpha   90.00
_cell.angle_beta   90.00
_cell.angle_gamma   90.00
#
_symmetry.space_group_name_H-M   'P 1'
#
loop_
_entity.id
_entity.type
_entity.pdbx_description
1 polymer ?
#
loop_
_entity_poly.entity_id
_entity_poly.type
_entity_poly.pdbx_seq_one_letter_code
_entity_poly.pdbx_strand_id
1 'polypeptide(L)'
;MSRKNLAGLSAVLLLVAASAAEAKQWKYAGLHPRTGQPGDGLCHLETTHVHSVAPQHADTLYRTRDNVYVFIGDPTPFGYEGPRHSYYGHHPVVLNVIINIDVDVDDVEYCYHDGPHYHAYEPPPRQEFVDKEDVHYYAGEYPEDYRRENPKLVRVNTVYRNWNAPRPEVTFAPPPQYRGPIINVGVNVGVNVNVGRPAPPPPPGRDVIIIRDDNDHDHDHCNHHNHGKHKKHKNKKFKGRN
;
A
#
# COMPACT_ATOMS: atom_id res chain seq x y z
N MET A 1 -56.42 35.33 -46.79
CA MET A 1 -55.09 34.90 -46.27
C MET A 1 -55.30 34.10 -44.99
N SER A 2 -55.17 32.77 -45.05
CA SER A 2 -55.58 31.84 -43.99
C SER A 2 -54.49 31.68 -42.92
N ARG A 3 -54.72 32.20 -41.71
CA ARG A 3 -53.84 32.13 -40.53
C ARG A 3 -53.97 30.80 -39.75
N LYS A 4 -54.22 29.67 -40.40
CA LYS A 4 -54.50 28.39 -39.71
C LYS A 4 -53.42 27.30 -39.83
N ASN A 5 -52.29 27.57 -40.50
CA ASN A 5 -51.26 26.55 -40.72
C ASN A 5 -49.95 26.74 -39.93
N LEU A 6 -49.82 27.80 -39.13
CA LEU A 6 -48.57 28.06 -38.38
C LEU A 6 -48.51 27.38 -37.00
N ALA A 7 -49.66 27.16 -36.35
CA ALA A 7 -49.70 26.60 -35.00
C ALA A 7 -49.35 25.10 -34.95
N GLY A 8 -49.70 24.34 -35.99
CA GLY A 8 -49.40 22.90 -36.07
C GLY A 8 -47.92 22.59 -36.27
N LEU A 9 -47.18 23.46 -36.97
CA LEU A 9 -45.76 23.25 -37.24
C LEU A 9 -44.87 23.54 -36.02
N SER A 10 -45.23 24.52 -35.19
CA SER A 10 -44.48 24.83 -33.95
C SER A 10 -44.61 23.76 -32.87
N ALA A 11 -45.76 23.07 -32.79
CA ALA A 11 -45.95 22.00 -31.82
C ALA A 11 -45.08 20.76 -32.15
N VAL A 12 -44.90 20.43 -33.44
CA VAL A 12 -44.06 19.30 -33.87
C VAL A 12 -42.57 19.60 -33.66
N LEU A 13 -42.13 20.84 -33.89
CA LEU A 13 -40.74 21.26 -33.62
C LEU A 13 -40.37 21.26 -32.13
N LEU A 14 -41.33 21.54 -31.23
CA LEU A 14 -41.11 21.46 -29.78
C LEU A 14 -41.05 20.01 -29.25
N LEU A 15 -41.76 19.07 -29.88
CA LEU A 15 -41.68 17.65 -29.49
C LEU A 15 -40.39 16.95 -29.95
N VAL A 16 -39.75 17.41 -31.03
CA VAL A 16 -38.46 16.85 -31.50
C VAL A 16 -37.26 17.39 -30.70
N ALA A 17 -37.42 18.53 -30.02
CA ALA A 17 -36.39 19.09 -29.14
C ALA A 17 -36.33 18.44 -27.74
N ALA A 18 -37.30 17.57 -27.41
CA ALA A 18 -37.35 16.81 -26.17
C ALA A 18 -36.64 15.44 -26.29
N SER A 19 -35.58 15.36 -27.10
CA SER A 19 -34.58 14.30 -26.96
C SER A 19 -34.04 14.39 -25.53
N ALA A 20 -34.51 13.51 -24.65
CA ALA A 20 -33.95 13.37 -23.32
C ALA A 20 -32.44 13.26 -23.49
N ALA A 21 -31.69 14.23 -22.99
CA ALA A 21 -30.26 14.08 -22.82
C ALA A 21 -30.10 12.95 -21.79
N GLU A 22 -30.03 11.71 -22.25
CA GLU A 22 -29.76 10.58 -21.38
C GLU A 22 -28.36 10.79 -20.82
N ALA A 23 -28.29 11.06 -19.52
CA ALA A 23 -27.03 11.19 -18.82
C ALA A 23 -26.27 9.88 -18.98
N LYS A 24 -25.02 9.95 -19.46
CA LYS A 24 -24.15 8.79 -19.60
C LYS A 24 -24.12 8.00 -18.29
N GLN A 25 -24.49 6.73 -18.36
CA GLN A 25 -24.43 5.83 -17.22
C GLN A 25 -23.06 5.17 -17.11
N TRP A 26 -22.59 5.05 -15.88
CA TRP A 26 -21.33 4.41 -15.52
C TRP A 26 -21.63 3.20 -14.65
N LYS A 27 -21.08 2.03 -15.01
CA LYS A 27 -21.31 0.79 -14.27
C LYS A 27 -20.29 0.65 -13.16
N TYR A 28 -20.77 0.27 -11.99
CA TYR A 28 -19.94 0.01 -10.81
C TYR A 28 -20.29 -1.37 -10.23
N ALA A 29 -19.35 -1.94 -9.49
CA ALA A 29 -19.60 -3.10 -8.63
C ALA A 29 -18.78 -2.96 -7.34
N GLY A 30 -19.30 -3.54 -6.26
CA GLY A 30 -18.71 -3.41 -4.93
C GLY A 30 -18.89 -2.02 -4.30
N LEU A 31 -18.40 -1.90 -3.07
CA LEU A 31 -18.34 -0.64 -2.32
C LEU A 31 -17.46 0.37 -3.05
N HIS A 32 -17.93 1.60 -3.26
CA HIS A 32 -17.16 2.67 -3.90
C HIS A 32 -17.63 4.08 -3.50
N PRO A 33 -16.78 5.12 -3.64
CA PRO A 33 -17.16 6.51 -3.40
C PRO A 33 -18.34 6.96 -4.25
N ARG A 34 -19.29 7.72 -3.67
CA ARG A 34 -20.44 8.26 -4.44
C ARG A 34 -20.01 9.30 -5.48
N THR A 35 -19.05 10.14 -5.13
CA THR A 35 -18.54 11.21 -6.00
C THR A 35 -17.03 11.15 -6.20
N GLY A 36 -16.32 10.37 -5.38
CA GLY A 36 -14.85 10.34 -5.34
C GLY A 36 -14.21 11.49 -4.54
N GLN A 37 -15.00 12.35 -3.90
CA GLN A 37 -14.51 13.36 -2.96
C GLN A 37 -14.62 12.85 -1.52
N PRO A 38 -13.62 13.12 -0.65
CA PRO A 38 -13.69 12.76 0.77
C PRO A 38 -14.93 13.36 1.44
N GLY A 39 -15.52 12.63 2.38
CA GLY A 39 -16.72 13.05 3.12
C GLY A 39 -18.04 12.93 2.37
N ASP A 40 -18.02 12.75 1.05
CA ASP A 40 -19.26 12.63 0.25
C ASP A 40 -19.92 11.24 0.38
N GLY A 41 -19.36 10.31 1.15
CA GLY A 41 -19.94 9.01 1.44
C GLY A 41 -19.67 7.93 0.38
N LEU A 42 -20.12 6.73 0.70
CA LEU A 42 -19.97 5.52 -0.12
C LEU A 42 -21.31 5.02 -0.65
N CYS A 43 -21.29 4.37 -1.80
CA CYS A 43 -22.31 3.44 -2.22
C CYS A 43 -21.89 2.04 -1.73
N HIS A 44 -22.82 1.32 -1.08
CA HIS A 44 -22.57 0.01 -0.48
C HIS A 44 -23.18 -1.15 -1.28
N LEU A 45 -23.67 -0.89 -2.51
CA LEU A 45 -24.24 -1.93 -3.35
C LEU A 45 -23.12 -2.85 -3.87
N GLU A 46 -23.14 -4.11 -3.45
CA GLU A 46 -22.14 -5.10 -3.84
C GLU A 46 -22.29 -5.54 -5.31
N THR A 47 -23.53 -5.71 -5.76
CA THR A 47 -23.84 -6.15 -7.13
C THR A 47 -23.59 -5.05 -8.17
N THR A 48 -23.43 -5.44 -9.43
CA THR A 48 -23.33 -4.46 -10.53
C THR A 48 -24.53 -3.53 -10.58
N HIS A 49 -24.28 -2.23 -10.64
CA HIS A 49 -25.30 -1.18 -10.73
C HIS A 49 -24.75 0.03 -11.49
N VAL A 50 -25.56 1.07 -11.68
CA VAL A 50 -25.19 2.26 -12.48
C VAL A 50 -25.40 3.56 -11.74
N HIS A 51 -24.53 4.54 -12.02
CA HIS A 51 -24.69 5.94 -11.62
C HIS A 51 -24.54 6.86 -12.82
N SER A 52 -25.13 8.05 -12.75
CA SER A 52 -24.90 9.14 -13.73
C SER A 52 -23.56 9.87 -13.50
N VAL A 53 -22.98 9.73 -12.30
CA VAL A 53 -21.71 10.33 -11.92
C VAL A 53 -20.56 9.42 -12.36
N ALA A 54 -19.60 10.00 -13.08
CA ALA A 54 -18.40 9.31 -13.53
C ALA A 54 -17.43 9.03 -12.36
N PRO A 55 -16.63 7.96 -12.42
CA PRO A 55 -15.65 7.66 -11.39
C PRO A 55 -14.55 8.72 -11.41
N GLN A 56 -14.45 9.53 -10.35
CA GLN A 56 -13.31 10.43 -10.21
C GLN A 56 -12.04 9.62 -9.91
N HIS A 57 -10.91 10.07 -10.48
CA HIS A 57 -9.63 9.36 -10.36
C HIS A 57 -9.71 7.88 -10.83
N ALA A 58 -10.52 7.62 -11.86
CA ALA A 58 -10.76 6.30 -12.43
C ALA A 58 -9.48 5.51 -12.76
N ASP A 59 -8.40 6.21 -13.14
CA ASP A 59 -7.13 5.60 -13.52
C ASP A 59 -6.27 5.13 -12.33
N THR A 60 -6.65 5.48 -11.10
CA THR A 60 -5.88 5.16 -9.89
C THR A 60 -6.71 4.45 -8.83
N LEU A 61 -7.92 4.94 -8.52
CA LEU A 61 -8.78 4.40 -7.46
C LEU A 61 -9.57 3.16 -7.86
N TYR A 62 -9.70 2.92 -9.16
CA TYR A 62 -10.56 1.87 -9.70
C TYR A 62 -9.77 0.92 -10.58
N ARG A 63 -10.29 -0.30 -10.70
CA ARG A 63 -9.98 -1.23 -11.78
C ARG A 63 -11.23 -1.47 -12.60
N THR A 64 -11.03 -1.69 -13.89
CA THR A 64 -12.13 -1.81 -14.83
C THR A 64 -12.08 -3.18 -15.48
N ARG A 65 -13.17 -3.93 -15.38
CA ARG A 65 -13.39 -5.18 -16.09
C ARG A 65 -14.74 -5.14 -16.75
N ASP A 66 -14.82 -5.48 -18.04
CA ASP A 66 -16.06 -5.47 -18.82
C ASP A 66 -16.85 -4.15 -18.72
N ASN A 67 -16.11 -3.02 -18.68
CA ASN A 67 -16.64 -1.67 -18.52
C ASN A 67 -17.40 -1.46 -17.18
N VAL A 68 -17.05 -2.22 -16.14
CA VAL A 68 -17.52 -2.06 -14.76
C VAL A 68 -16.36 -1.57 -13.89
N TYR A 69 -16.58 -0.48 -13.17
CA TYR A 69 -15.61 0.10 -12.25
C TYR A 69 -15.72 -0.55 -10.87
N VAL A 70 -14.62 -1.14 -10.42
CA VAL A 70 -14.47 -1.72 -9.08
C VAL A 70 -13.51 -0.84 -8.31
N PHE A 71 -13.95 -0.26 -7.20
CA PHE A 71 -13.09 0.53 -6.34
C PHE A 71 -12.18 -0.39 -5.53
N ILE A 72 -10.89 -0.10 -5.57
CA ILE A 72 -9.86 -0.91 -4.90
C ILE A 72 -9.04 -0.09 -3.90
N GLY A 73 -9.43 1.16 -3.64
CA GLY A 73 -8.70 2.07 -2.76
C GLY A 73 -9.04 1.90 -1.28
N ASP A 74 -8.44 2.74 -0.46
CA ASP A 74 -8.80 2.90 0.96
C ASP A 74 -10.14 3.65 1.09
N PRO A 75 -11.19 3.03 1.64
CA PRO A 75 -12.52 3.63 1.69
C PRO A 75 -12.66 4.66 2.85
N THR A 76 -11.66 4.79 3.71
CA THR A 76 -11.70 5.61 4.94
C THR A 76 -11.99 7.10 4.69
N PRO A 77 -11.36 7.79 3.70
CA PRO A 77 -11.66 9.19 3.41
C PRO A 77 -13.12 9.46 3.05
N PHE A 78 -13.86 8.42 2.66
CA PHE A 78 -15.24 8.49 2.21
C PHE A 78 -16.25 8.11 3.31
N GLY A 79 -15.78 7.96 4.56
CA GLY A 79 -16.65 7.70 5.71
C GLY A 79 -17.07 6.24 5.84
N TYR A 80 -16.20 5.29 5.45
CA TYR A 80 -16.47 3.87 5.68
C TYR A 80 -16.45 3.52 7.17
N GLU A 81 -17.54 2.96 7.69
CA GLU A 81 -17.68 2.59 9.10
C GLU A 81 -17.78 1.07 9.34
N GLY A 82 -17.68 0.26 8.29
CA GLY A 82 -17.74 -1.20 8.39
C GLY A 82 -16.43 -1.85 8.86
N PRO A 83 -16.33 -3.19 8.81
CA PRO A 83 -15.10 -3.92 9.13
C PRO A 83 -13.91 -3.42 8.31
N ARG A 84 -12.81 -3.10 8.99
CA ARG A 84 -11.57 -2.60 8.38
C ARG A 84 -10.45 -3.59 8.61
N HIS A 85 -9.68 -3.83 7.56
CA HIS A 85 -8.51 -4.69 7.58
C HIS A 85 -7.29 -3.85 7.22
N SER A 86 -6.26 -3.89 8.07
CA SER A 86 -5.05 -3.09 7.90
C SER A 86 -4.08 -3.80 6.98
N TYR A 87 -3.63 -3.11 5.94
CA TYR A 87 -2.60 -3.60 5.04
C TYR A 87 -1.40 -2.67 5.09
N TYR A 88 -0.22 -3.20 4.77
CA TYR A 88 0.98 -2.39 4.60
C TYR A 88 1.56 -2.52 3.20
N GLY A 89 1.67 -1.37 2.53
CA GLY A 89 2.32 -1.25 1.24
C GLY A 89 1.55 -1.92 0.10
N HIS A 90 2.26 -2.25 -0.97
CA HIS A 90 1.60 -2.79 -2.15
C HIS A 90 1.22 -4.26 -1.95
N HIS A 91 0.08 -4.69 -2.48
CA HIS A 91 -0.39 -6.06 -2.35
C HIS A 91 -1.45 -6.39 -3.41
N PRO A 92 -1.67 -7.68 -3.73
CA PRO A 92 -2.73 -8.08 -4.63
C PRO A 92 -4.10 -7.72 -4.04
N VAL A 93 -5.01 -7.36 -4.93
CA VAL A 93 -6.43 -7.17 -4.67
C VAL A 93 -7.18 -8.02 -5.71
N VAL A 94 -7.99 -8.96 -5.25
CA VAL A 94 -8.63 -9.93 -6.13
C VAL A 94 -10.05 -9.45 -6.43
N LEU A 95 -10.32 -9.03 -7.66
CA LEU A 95 -11.58 -8.34 -7.99
C LEU A 95 -12.80 -9.21 -7.72
N ASN A 96 -12.73 -10.51 -8.03
CA ASN A 96 -13.82 -11.45 -7.75
C ASN A 96 -14.08 -11.65 -6.24
N VAL A 97 -13.06 -11.47 -5.37
CA VAL A 97 -13.27 -11.46 -3.91
C VAL A 97 -13.99 -10.17 -3.48
N ILE A 98 -13.59 -9.02 -4.03
CA ILE A 98 -14.19 -7.71 -3.71
C ILE A 98 -15.67 -7.64 -4.07
N ILE A 99 -16.05 -8.22 -5.22
CA ILE A 99 -17.45 -8.23 -5.71
C ILE A 99 -18.19 -9.53 -5.37
N ASN A 100 -17.60 -10.38 -4.52
CA ASN A 100 -18.19 -11.61 -3.99
C ASN A 100 -18.71 -12.58 -5.07
N ILE A 101 -17.86 -12.88 -6.06
CA ILE A 101 -18.11 -13.87 -7.11
C ILE A 101 -17.11 -15.02 -6.97
N ASP A 102 -17.62 -16.24 -6.87
CA ASP A 102 -16.79 -17.44 -6.83
C ASP A 102 -16.34 -17.84 -8.24
N VAL A 103 -15.03 -18.00 -8.41
CA VAL A 103 -14.37 -18.38 -9.66
C VAL A 103 -13.15 -19.25 -9.37
N ASP A 104 -12.84 -20.13 -10.32
CA ASP A 104 -11.70 -21.05 -10.23
C ASP A 104 -10.35 -20.35 -10.36
N VAL A 105 -10.32 -19.16 -10.97
CA VAL A 105 -9.11 -18.38 -11.23
C VAL A 105 -9.29 -16.96 -10.74
N ASP A 106 -8.37 -16.50 -9.89
CA ASP A 106 -8.39 -15.14 -9.36
C ASP A 106 -8.15 -14.11 -10.45
N ASP A 107 -8.97 -13.06 -10.44
CA ASP A 107 -8.73 -11.83 -11.18
C ASP A 107 -7.87 -10.89 -10.34
N VAL A 108 -6.56 -11.03 -10.47
CA VAL A 108 -5.59 -10.34 -9.63
C VAL A 108 -5.25 -8.97 -10.19
N GLU A 109 -5.59 -7.95 -9.42
CA GLU A 109 -5.10 -6.59 -9.56
C GLU A 109 -4.16 -6.26 -8.39
N TYR A 110 -3.59 -5.07 -8.36
CA TYR A 110 -2.74 -4.63 -7.24
C TYR A 110 -3.19 -3.30 -6.66
N CYS A 111 -3.14 -3.22 -5.33
CA CYS A 111 -3.12 -1.98 -4.58
C CYS A 111 -1.70 -1.40 -4.60
N TYR A 112 -1.60 -0.10 -4.86
CA TYR A 112 -0.32 0.64 -4.94
C TYR A 112 -0.22 1.70 -3.83
N HIS A 113 -0.89 1.47 -2.70
CA HIS A 113 -0.82 2.37 -1.56
C HIS A 113 0.50 2.23 -0.82
N ASP A 114 1.19 3.36 -0.68
CA ASP A 114 2.41 3.48 0.09
C ASP A 114 2.10 3.45 1.60
N GLY A 115 2.77 2.55 2.31
CA GLY A 115 2.64 2.42 3.76
C GLY A 115 1.30 1.85 4.24
N PRO A 116 0.91 2.11 5.50
CA PRO A 116 -0.29 1.53 6.08
C PRO A 116 -1.56 2.16 5.51
N HIS A 117 -2.56 1.33 5.21
CA HIS A 117 -3.89 1.76 4.74
C HIS A 117 -4.94 0.68 5.04
N TYR A 118 -6.23 1.02 4.85
CA TYR A 118 -7.33 0.10 5.11
C TYR A 118 -8.00 -0.43 3.84
N HIS A 119 -8.51 -1.66 3.91
CA HIS A 119 -9.55 -2.15 3.01
C HIS A 119 -10.77 -2.65 3.80
N ALA A 120 -11.90 -2.77 3.10
CA ALA A 120 -13.17 -3.30 3.62
C ALA A 120 -13.24 -4.84 3.64
N TYR A 121 -12.16 -5.51 3.19
CA TYR A 121 -12.11 -6.95 2.98
C TYR A 121 -10.79 -7.55 3.49
N GLU A 122 -10.85 -8.81 3.89
CA GLU A 122 -9.70 -9.61 4.32
C GLU A 122 -8.75 -9.94 3.15
N PRO A 123 -7.49 -10.31 3.46
CA PRO A 123 -6.54 -10.72 2.43
C PRO A 123 -7.12 -11.83 1.55
N PRO A 124 -6.99 -11.75 0.22
CA PRO A 124 -7.50 -12.79 -0.67
C PRO A 124 -6.89 -14.16 -0.33
N PRO A 125 -7.70 -15.23 -0.18
CA PRO A 125 -7.27 -16.48 0.46
C PRO A 125 -6.24 -17.29 -0.34
N ARG A 126 -6.08 -17.01 -1.63
CA ARG A 126 -5.12 -17.69 -2.52
C ARG A 126 -3.82 -16.91 -2.72
N GLN A 127 -3.64 -15.81 -1.98
CA GLN A 127 -2.48 -14.93 -2.08
C GLN A 127 -1.63 -15.03 -0.81
N GLU A 128 -0.33 -14.79 -0.93
CA GLU A 128 0.62 -14.97 0.18
C GLU A 128 0.71 -13.71 1.04
N PHE A 129 0.18 -13.79 2.26
CA PHE A 129 0.28 -12.73 3.27
C PHE A 129 0.92 -13.25 4.56
N VAL A 130 1.61 -12.36 5.26
CA VAL A 130 2.11 -12.57 6.62
C VAL A 130 1.54 -11.49 7.52
N ASP A 131 0.97 -11.92 8.64
CA ASP A 131 0.37 -11.02 9.61
C ASP A 131 1.39 -10.65 10.69
N LYS A 132 1.36 -9.39 11.12
CA LYS A 132 2.12 -8.90 12.27
C LYS A 132 1.36 -7.76 12.94
N GLU A 133 1.03 -7.93 14.23
CA GLU A 133 0.33 -6.93 15.06
C GLU A 133 -0.89 -6.33 14.31
N ASP A 134 -1.78 -7.21 13.83
CA ASP A 134 -3.02 -6.87 13.10
C ASP A 134 -2.85 -6.18 11.74
N VAL A 135 -1.66 -6.24 11.15
CA VAL A 135 -1.38 -5.71 9.81
C VAL A 135 -0.98 -6.82 8.86
N HIS A 136 -1.60 -6.84 7.69
CA HIS A 136 -1.34 -7.78 6.61
C HIS A 136 -0.23 -7.27 5.69
N TYR A 137 0.83 -8.07 5.52
CA TYR A 137 1.95 -7.79 4.63
C TYR A 137 1.99 -8.80 3.50
N TYR A 138 1.99 -8.33 2.23
CA TYR A 138 2.17 -9.23 1.11
C TYR A 138 3.59 -9.82 1.10
N ALA A 139 3.66 -11.15 1.07
CA ALA A 139 4.89 -11.92 1.16
C ALA A 139 5.28 -12.60 -0.16
N GLY A 140 4.38 -12.59 -1.15
CA GLY A 140 4.64 -13.15 -2.46
C GLY A 140 5.57 -12.28 -3.32
N GLU A 141 6.01 -12.85 -4.43
CA GLU A 141 6.76 -12.11 -5.44
C GLU A 141 5.83 -11.21 -6.26
N TYR A 142 6.35 -10.07 -6.70
CA TYR A 142 5.61 -9.17 -7.57
C TYR A 142 5.79 -9.56 -9.05
N PRO A 143 4.70 -9.79 -9.80
CA PRO A 143 4.79 -10.17 -11.20
C PRO A 143 5.34 -9.04 -12.09
N GLU A 144 5.73 -9.39 -13.32
CA GLU A 144 6.21 -8.41 -14.30
C GLU A 144 5.16 -7.33 -14.62
N ASP A 145 3.90 -7.73 -14.76
CA ASP A 145 2.80 -6.80 -15.04
C ASP A 145 2.66 -5.74 -13.94
N TYR A 146 2.76 -6.15 -12.67
CA TYR A 146 2.79 -5.20 -11.55
C TYR A 146 3.95 -4.20 -11.71
N ARG A 147 5.16 -4.68 -12.03
CA ARG A 147 6.35 -3.82 -12.15
C ARG A 147 6.21 -2.83 -13.31
N ARG A 148 5.60 -3.25 -14.41
CA ARG A 148 5.31 -2.40 -15.58
C ARG A 148 4.30 -1.30 -15.25
N GLU A 149 3.22 -1.63 -14.54
CA GLU A 149 2.16 -0.68 -14.21
C GLU A 149 2.49 0.22 -13.01
N ASN A 150 3.42 -0.22 -12.13
CA ASN A 150 3.77 0.48 -10.88
C ASN A 150 4.05 1.99 -11.08
N PRO A 151 4.92 2.44 -12.02
CA PRO A 151 5.20 3.87 -12.19
C PRO A 151 3.96 4.72 -12.51
N LYS A 152 2.92 4.11 -13.10
CA LYS A 152 1.66 4.77 -13.39
C LYS A 152 0.73 4.76 -12.18
N LEU A 153 0.58 3.62 -11.51
CA LEU A 153 -0.46 3.40 -10.51
C LEU A 153 -0.10 3.88 -9.10
N VAL A 154 1.20 4.05 -8.78
CA VAL A 154 1.63 4.71 -7.53
C VAL A 154 1.18 6.17 -7.40
N ARG A 155 0.68 6.78 -8.49
CA ARG A 155 0.02 8.10 -8.44
C ARG A 155 -1.19 8.12 -7.51
N VAL A 156 -1.75 6.97 -7.14
CA VAL A 156 -2.77 6.87 -6.10
C VAL A 156 -2.33 7.56 -4.80
N ASN A 157 -1.04 7.51 -4.46
CA ASN A 157 -0.52 8.17 -3.26
C ASN A 157 -0.57 9.70 -3.36
N THR A 158 -0.51 10.28 -4.57
CA THR A 158 -0.73 11.72 -4.78
C THR A 158 -2.19 12.10 -4.56
N VAL A 159 -3.13 11.25 -4.96
CA VAL A 159 -4.57 11.47 -4.76
C VAL A 159 -4.89 11.51 -3.26
N TYR A 160 -4.40 10.54 -2.49
CA TYR A 160 -4.68 10.46 -1.04
C TYR A 160 -3.88 11.43 -0.18
N ARG A 161 -2.73 11.94 -0.63
CA ARG A 161 -1.86 12.81 0.17
C ARG A 161 -2.59 14.04 0.73
N ASN A 162 -3.58 14.54 0.00
CA ASN A 162 -4.33 15.74 0.39
C ASN A 162 -5.57 15.42 1.23
N TRP A 163 -5.86 14.13 1.46
CA TRP A 163 -7.02 13.69 2.21
C TRP A 163 -6.58 13.37 3.63
N ASN A 164 -7.03 14.19 4.58
CA ASN A 164 -6.73 14.00 5.99
C ASN A 164 -7.64 12.90 6.57
N ALA A 165 -7.32 11.64 6.27
CA ALA A 165 -8.04 10.48 6.76
C ALA A 165 -7.14 9.66 7.71
N PRO A 166 -7.70 9.06 8.78
CA PRO A 166 -6.94 8.21 9.67
C PRO A 166 -6.40 6.98 8.91
N ARG A 167 -5.14 6.63 9.19
CA ARG A 167 -4.48 5.43 8.65
C ARG A 167 -4.11 4.49 9.81
N PRO A 168 -3.88 3.19 9.53
CA PRO A 168 -3.33 2.30 10.55
C PRO A 168 -1.99 2.83 11.05
N GLU A 169 -1.78 2.78 12.36
CA GLU A 169 -0.51 3.14 12.98
C GLU A 169 0.43 1.92 12.96
N VAL A 170 1.62 2.07 12.36
CA VAL A 170 2.63 0.99 12.29
C VAL A 170 3.96 1.53 12.79
N THR A 171 4.37 1.08 13.98
CA THR A 171 5.57 1.58 14.69
C THR A 171 6.72 0.58 14.72
N PHE A 172 6.55 -0.59 14.09
CA PHE A 172 7.51 -1.68 14.05
C PHE A 172 8.00 -1.95 12.62
N ALA A 173 9.17 -2.58 12.50
CA ALA A 173 9.70 -2.97 11.20
C ALA A 173 8.81 -4.04 10.53
N PRO A 174 8.58 -3.99 9.20
CA PRO A 174 7.90 -5.06 8.46
C PRO A 174 8.55 -6.44 8.67
N PRO A 175 7.79 -7.54 8.52
CA PRO A 175 8.35 -8.88 8.59
C PRO A 175 9.38 -9.11 7.46
N PRO A 176 10.43 -9.95 7.66
CA PRO A 176 11.49 -10.17 6.66
C PRO A 176 11.01 -10.66 5.28
N GLN A 177 9.83 -11.27 5.22
CA GLN A 177 9.19 -11.76 4.01
C GLN A 177 8.63 -10.63 3.14
N TYR A 178 8.33 -9.46 3.74
CA TYR A 178 7.79 -8.33 3.00
C TYR A 178 8.87 -7.74 2.07
N ARG A 179 8.56 -7.67 0.76
CA ARG A 179 9.46 -7.15 -0.28
C ARG A 179 8.98 -5.85 -0.92
N GLY A 180 7.87 -5.30 -0.45
CA GLY A 180 7.32 -4.06 -1.00
C GLY A 180 8.06 -2.80 -0.51
N PRO A 181 7.63 -1.60 -0.96
CA PRO A 181 8.17 -0.34 -0.49
C PRO A 181 7.99 -0.16 1.02
N ILE A 182 9.02 0.34 1.71
CA ILE A 182 8.96 0.70 3.13
C ILE A 182 8.92 2.22 3.21
N ILE A 183 7.85 2.76 3.80
CA ILE A 183 7.62 4.19 3.91
C ILE A 183 7.55 4.55 5.39
N ASN A 184 8.48 5.40 5.83
CA ASN A 184 8.57 5.87 7.21
C ASN A 184 7.50 6.94 7.47
N VAL A 185 6.28 6.52 7.79
CA VAL A 185 5.24 7.44 8.28
C VAL A 185 5.27 7.39 9.82
N GLY A 186 6.13 8.21 10.44
CA GLY A 186 6.10 8.44 11.90
C GLY A 186 7.09 7.65 12.77
N VAL A 187 8.09 7.00 12.18
CA VAL A 187 8.98 6.10 12.92
C VAL A 187 10.37 6.73 13.11
N ASN A 188 10.69 7.17 14.34
CA ASN A 188 12.05 7.35 14.83
C ASN A 188 12.72 5.97 15.04
N VAL A 189 12.85 5.18 13.99
CA VAL A 189 13.61 3.93 14.02
C VAL A 189 14.71 4.08 13.01
N GLY A 190 15.94 3.87 13.47
CA GLY A 190 17.17 3.93 12.68
C GLY A 190 17.22 2.81 11.65
N VAL A 191 16.30 2.82 10.68
CA VAL A 191 16.33 1.98 9.51
C VAL A 191 16.96 2.79 8.39
N ASN A 192 18.20 2.44 8.06
CA ASN A 192 18.90 2.98 6.91
C ASN A 192 18.25 2.39 5.64
N VAL A 193 17.28 3.11 5.06
CA VAL A 193 16.63 2.71 3.81
C VAL A 193 17.55 3.08 2.66
N ASN A 194 18.40 2.13 2.23
CA ASN A 194 19.12 2.25 0.97
C ASN A 194 18.17 1.88 -0.19
N VAL A 195 17.55 2.88 -0.80
CA VAL A 195 16.91 2.74 -2.10
C VAL A 195 18.03 2.56 -3.14
N GLY A 196 17.93 1.49 -3.94
CA GLY A 196 18.99 0.96 -4.79
C GLY A 196 19.83 2.00 -5.56
N ARG A 197 21.10 2.10 -5.16
CA ARG A 197 22.24 2.36 -6.06
C ARG A 197 23.18 1.16 -5.95
N PRO A 198 23.87 0.76 -7.03
CA PRO A 198 24.96 -0.21 -6.92
C PRO A 198 25.94 0.29 -5.84
N ALA A 199 26.38 -0.61 -4.96
CA ALA A 199 27.36 -0.28 -3.95
C ALA A 199 28.57 0.39 -4.62
N PRO A 200 29.03 1.56 -4.15
CA PRO A 200 30.29 2.12 -4.61
C PRO A 200 31.39 1.05 -4.43
N PRO A 201 32.33 0.90 -5.39
CA PRO A 201 33.47 0.03 -5.17
C PRO A 201 34.18 0.42 -3.87
N PRO A 202 34.70 -0.56 -3.10
CA PRO A 202 35.34 -0.27 -1.83
C PRO A 202 36.45 0.77 -2.04
N PRO A 203 36.56 1.79 -1.18
CA PRO A 203 37.63 2.77 -1.30
C PRO A 203 38.98 2.03 -1.21
N PRO A 204 39.98 2.39 -2.04
CA PRO A 204 41.29 1.79 -1.96
C PRO A 204 41.83 1.98 -0.54
N GLY A 205 42.30 0.88 0.06
CA GLY A 205 42.76 0.82 1.43
C GLY A 205 43.72 1.96 1.73
N ARG A 206 43.31 2.86 2.64
CA ARG A 206 44.20 3.85 3.22
C ARG A 206 44.66 3.28 4.55
N ASP A 207 45.97 3.08 4.65
CA ASP A 207 46.64 2.70 5.88
C ASP A 207 46.26 3.68 6.99
N VAL A 208 45.69 3.15 8.07
CA VAL A 208 45.41 3.93 9.28
C VAL A 208 46.73 4.12 10.01
N ILE A 209 47.33 5.31 9.88
CA ILE A 209 48.40 5.78 10.76
C ILE A 209 47.74 6.12 12.10
N ILE A 210 48.03 5.33 13.13
CA ILE A 210 47.68 5.64 14.51
C ILE A 210 48.69 6.66 15.02
N ILE A 211 48.27 7.90 15.22
CA ILE A 211 49.04 8.89 15.99
C ILE A 211 48.56 8.78 17.44
N ARG A 212 49.42 8.18 18.29
CA ARG A 212 49.35 8.32 19.75
C ARG A 212 50.11 9.59 20.09
N ASP A 213 49.41 10.60 20.58
CA ASP A 213 50.06 11.70 21.30
C ASP A 213 50.16 11.31 22.77
N ASP A 214 51.40 11.04 23.18
CA ASP A 214 51.84 11.03 24.57
C ASP A 214 52.18 12.48 24.94
N ASN A 215 51.62 12.99 26.05
CA ASN A 215 52.27 14.09 26.77
C ASN A 215 51.90 14.04 28.27
N ASP A 216 52.79 13.40 29.01
CA ASP A 216 53.36 13.75 30.32
C ASP A 216 52.52 14.63 31.26
N HIS A 217 52.09 14.08 32.41
CA HIS A 217 52.02 14.75 33.72
C HIS A 217 52.20 13.70 34.84
N ASP A 218 53.43 13.61 35.34
CA ASP A 218 53.88 13.55 36.74
C ASP A 218 53.26 12.67 37.85
N HIS A 219 54.21 12.16 38.65
CA HIS A 219 54.20 11.76 40.07
C HIS A 219 53.89 10.31 40.50
N ASP A 220 54.98 9.63 40.87
CA ASP A 220 55.23 8.99 42.17
C ASP A 220 54.18 8.02 42.75
N HIS A 221 54.52 6.73 42.81
CA HIS A 221 54.96 6.05 44.05
C HIS A 221 54.88 4.52 43.91
N CYS A 222 56.03 3.90 44.20
CA CYS A 222 56.25 2.71 45.03
C CYS A 222 55.49 1.38 44.82
N ASN A 223 56.30 0.33 44.94
CA ASN A 223 56.05 -0.97 45.56
C ASN A 223 55.61 -2.18 44.71
N HIS A 224 56.64 -2.99 44.46
CA HIS A 224 56.82 -4.35 45.00
C HIS A 224 55.92 -5.50 44.50
N HIS A 225 56.62 -6.44 43.83
CA HIS A 225 56.48 -7.92 43.91
C HIS A 225 55.11 -8.49 43.48
N ASN A 226 54.95 -9.68 42.91
CA ASN A 226 55.74 -10.89 42.96
C ASN A 226 55.28 -11.84 41.83
N HIS A 227 56.09 -12.85 41.59
CA HIS A 227 55.91 -13.97 40.67
C HIS A 227 54.63 -14.80 40.86
N GLY A 228 54.11 -15.37 39.76
CA GLY A 228 53.13 -16.45 39.81
C GLY A 228 52.97 -17.16 38.47
N LYS A 229 53.71 -18.25 38.28
CA LYS A 229 53.73 -19.12 37.09
C LYS A 229 52.56 -20.14 37.05
N HIS A 230 52.26 -20.61 35.83
CA HIS A 230 51.77 -21.96 35.45
C HIS A 230 50.30 -22.31 35.78
N LYS A 231 49.58 -23.23 35.10
CA LYS A 231 49.66 -23.97 33.82
C LYS A 231 48.27 -24.60 33.60
N LYS A 232 47.96 -24.86 32.32
CA LYS A 232 47.08 -25.90 31.70
C LYS A 232 46.37 -26.94 32.61
N HIS A 233 45.16 -27.34 32.21
CA HIS A 233 44.74 -28.67 31.66
C HIS A 233 43.17 -28.72 31.63
N LYS A 234 42.50 -28.87 30.47
CA LYS A 234 42.07 -30.06 29.69
C LYS A 234 41.18 -31.11 30.39
N ASN A 235 40.12 -31.49 29.65
CA ASN A 235 39.25 -32.70 29.71
C ASN A 235 38.07 -32.66 30.72
N LYS A 236 36.89 -33.29 30.51
CA LYS A 236 36.43 -34.34 29.58
C LYS A 236 34.88 -34.38 29.56
N LYS A 237 34.32 -34.93 28.48
CA LYS A 237 32.94 -35.44 28.30
C LYS A 237 32.45 -36.34 29.44
N PHE A 238 31.13 -36.31 29.71
CA PHE A 238 30.35 -37.51 30.05
C PHE A 238 28.95 -37.49 29.40
N LYS A 239 28.48 -38.68 29.04
CA LYS A 239 27.24 -39.04 28.34
C LYS A 239 26.50 -40.01 29.28
N GLY A 240 25.22 -39.81 29.54
CA GLY A 240 24.29 -40.76 30.18
C GLY A 240 22.88 -40.33 29.78
N ARG A 241 22.11 -41.09 28.98
CA ARG A 241 21.31 -42.28 29.34
C ARG A 241 20.41 -42.01 30.55
N ASN A 242 19.16 -41.64 30.26
CA ASN A 242 17.96 -42.41 30.59
C ASN A 242 16.95 -42.24 29.45
#